data_AF-A0A919WKC0-F1
#
_entry.id   AF-A0A919WKC0-F1
#
_cell.length_a   1.000
_cell.length_b   1.000
_cell.length_c   1.000
_cell.angle_alpha   90.00
_cell.angle_beta   90.00
_cell.angle_gamma   90.00
#
_symmetry.space_group_name_H-M   'P 1'
#
loop_
_entity.id
_entity.type
_entity.pdbx_description
1 polymer ?
#
loop_
_entity_poly.entity_id
_entity_poly.type
_entity_poly.pdbx_seq_one_letter_code
_entity_poly.pdbx_strand_id
1 'polypeptide(L)'
;MVISAELSGVSKAMIGQIERGESSPTLSTIWKIANGLKVSFTSLINSPQPNAKVVLRNEIQVLSEDNGRYKVFPSFPFEEERRFKKFTLLKLIKQGY
;
A
#
# COMPACT_ATOMS: atom_id res chain seq x y z
N MET A 1 -16.81 -12.13 1.14
CA MET A 1 -17.77 -11.03 0.92
C MET A 1 -18.82 -11.59 -0.01
N VAL A 2 -20.09 -11.69 0.42
CA VAL A 2 -21.16 -12.24 -0.43
C VAL A 2 -21.90 -11.05 -1.02
N ILE A 3 -21.69 -10.78 -2.30
CA ILE A 3 -22.25 -9.61 -2.98
C ILE A 3 -23.70 -9.93 -3.37
N SER A 4 -24.66 -9.13 -2.91
CA SER A 4 -26.05 -9.30 -3.32
C SER A 4 -26.27 -8.68 -4.70
N ALA A 5 -26.49 -9.55 -5.71
CA ALA A 5 -26.75 -9.15 -7.09
C ALA A 5 -27.93 -8.17 -7.20
N GLU A 6 -29.01 -8.43 -6.45
CA GLU A 6 -30.22 -7.60 -6.43
C GLU A 6 -29.95 -6.18 -5.92
N LEU A 7 -29.20 -6.05 -4.83
CA LEU A 7 -28.89 -4.75 -4.25
C LEU A 7 -27.88 -3.96 -5.08
N SER A 8 -26.93 -4.64 -5.74
CA SER A 8 -25.91 -4.00 -6.58
C SER A 8 -26.39 -3.58 -7.98
N GLY A 9 -27.51 -4.11 -8.49
CA GLY A 9 -27.89 -3.92 -9.89
C GLY A 9 -26.89 -4.52 -10.89
N VAL A 10 -26.17 -5.56 -10.47
CA VAL A 10 -25.21 -6.35 -11.27
C VAL A 10 -25.72 -7.77 -11.37
N SER A 11 -25.56 -8.41 -12.53
CA SER A 11 -26.12 -9.75 -12.75
C SER A 11 -25.49 -10.78 -11.81
N LYS A 12 -26.28 -11.77 -11.37
CA LYS A 12 -25.82 -12.86 -10.49
C LYS A 12 -24.65 -13.65 -11.09
N ALA A 13 -24.65 -13.83 -12.42
CA ALA A 13 -23.55 -14.46 -13.14
C ALA A 13 -22.25 -13.64 -13.04
N MET A 14 -22.33 -12.32 -13.27
CA MET A 14 -21.17 -11.43 -13.17
C MET A 14 -20.64 -11.34 -11.73
N ILE A 15 -21.53 -11.28 -10.73
CA ILE A 15 -21.12 -11.37 -9.32
C ILE A 15 -20.37 -12.66 -9.03
N GLY A 16 -20.90 -13.80 -9.48
CA GLY A 16 -20.23 -15.09 -9.28
C GLY A 16 -18.84 -15.16 -9.92
N GLN A 17 -18.67 -14.55 -11.10
CA GLN A 17 -17.35 -14.46 -11.75
C GLN A 17 -16.39 -13.57 -10.96
N ILE A 18 -16.86 -12.42 -10.45
CA ILE A 18 -16.05 -11.50 -9.65
C ILE A 18 -15.60 -12.18 -8.35
N GLU A 19 -16.50 -12.87 -7.64
CA GLU A 19 -16.19 -13.54 -6.37
C GLU A 19 -15.18 -14.69 -6.53
N ARG A 20 -15.17 -15.37 -7.69
CA ARG A 20 -14.19 -16.41 -8.03
C ARG A 20 -12.90 -15.85 -8.67
N GLY A 21 -12.82 -14.54 -8.91
CA GLY A 21 -11.69 -13.92 -9.59
C GLY A 21 -11.58 -14.25 -11.08
N GLU A 22 -12.65 -14.74 -11.70
CA GLU A 22 -12.69 -15.14 -13.12
C GLU A 22 -12.86 -13.95 -14.07
N SER A 23 -13.31 -12.79 -13.55
CA SER A 23 -13.45 -11.57 -14.32
C SER A 23 -12.98 -10.34 -13.54
N SER A 24 -12.45 -9.36 -14.27
CA SER A 24 -12.06 -8.06 -13.70
C SER A 24 -13.21 -7.06 -13.90
N PRO A 25 -13.85 -6.57 -12.83
CA PRO A 25 -14.96 -5.63 -12.94
C PRO A 25 -14.51 -4.24 -13.40
N THR A 26 -15.36 -3.54 -14.15
CA THR A 26 -15.13 -2.12 -14.47
C THR A 26 -15.33 -1.23 -13.25
N LEU A 27 -14.76 -0.01 -13.25
CA LEU A 27 -14.98 0.98 -12.19
C LEU A 27 -16.47 1.25 -11.94
N SER A 28 -17.29 1.33 -13.00
CA SER A 28 -18.74 1.50 -12.89
C SER A 28 -19.40 0.31 -12.17
N THR A 29 -18.94 -0.91 -12.43
CA THR A 29 -19.44 -2.13 -11.75
C THR A 29 -19.09 -2.12 -10.27
N ILE A 30 -17.86 -1.75 -9.92
CA ILE A 30 -17.46 -1.60 -8.50
C ILE A 30 -18.30 -0.50 -7.82
N TRP A 31 -18.57 0.60 -8.50
CA TRP A 31 -19.40 1.69 -7.97
C TRP A 31 -20.84 1.23 -7.70
N LYS A 32 -21.43 0.46 -8.61
CA LYS A 32 -22.74 -0.17 -8.42
C LYS A 32 -22.78 -1.11 -7.20
N ILE A 33 -21.75 -1.94 -7.06
CA ILE A 33 -21.60 -2.85 -5.91
C ILE A 33 -21.47 -2.07 -4.60
N ALA A 34 -20.64 -1.02 -4.55
CA ALA A 34 -20.45 -0.20 -3.35
C ALA A 34 -21.77 0.43 -2.88
N ASN A 35 -22.57 0.99 -3.80
CA ASN A 35 -23.87 1.56 -3.46
C ASN A 35 -24.86 0.50 -2.97
N GLY A 36 -24.92 -0.66 -3.64
CA GLY A 36 -25.79 -1.76 -3.24
C GLY A 36 -25.48 -2.30 -1.85
N LEU A 37 -24.19 -2.36 -1.50
CA LEU A 37 -23.72 -2.78 -0.18
C LEU A 37 -23.72 -1.65 0.87
N LYS A 38 -24.02 -0.40 0.47
CA LYS A 38 -23.95 0.80 1.32
C LYS A 38 -22.58 0.98 2.01
N VAL A 39 -21.50 0.66 1.30
CA VAL A 39 -20.11 0.86 1.74
C VAL A 39 -19.43 1.91 0.86
N SER A 40 -18.30 2.47 1.31
CA SER A 40 -17.55 3.37 0.44
C SER A 40 -16.91 2.59 -0.71
N PHE A 41 -16.78 3.26 -1.87
CA PHE A 41 -16.04 2.72 -3.01
C PHE A 41 -14.61 2.31 -2.63
N THR A 42 -13.95 3.13 -1.80
CA THR A 42 -12.58 2.88 -1.33
C THR A 42 -12.45 1.59 -0.52
N SER A 43 -13.47 1.18 0.22
CA SER A 43 -13.46 -0.07 0.98
C SER A 43 -13.42 -1.33 0.09
N LEU A 44 -13.83 -1.23 -1.18
CA LEU A 44 -13.79 -2.36 -2.12
C LEU A 44 -12.49 -2.45 -2.92
N ILE A 45 -11.79 -1.33 -3.11
CA ILE A 45 -10.55 -1.27 -3.91
C ILE A 45 -9.28 -1.23 -3.07
N ASN A 46 -9.38 -0.85 -1.80
CA ASN A 46 -8.24 -0.81 -0.90
C ASN A 46 -8.02 -2.17 -0.27
N SER A 47 -6.83 -2.72 -0.46
CA SER A 47 -6.40 -3.89 0.31
C SER A 47 -6.23 -3.49 1.78
N PRO A 48 -6.72 -4.30 2.74
CA PRO A 48 -6.42 -4.08 4.14
C PRO A 48 -4.90 -4.13 4.34
N GLN A 49 -4.34 -3.04 4.85
CA GLN A 49 -2.92 -2.99 5.18
C GLN A 49 -2.70 -3.69 6.52
N PRO A 50 -1.60 -4.45 6.68
CA PRO A 50 -1.28 -5.06 7.96
C PRO A 50 -1.05 -3.97 9.02
N ASN A 51 -1.51 -4.20 10.26
CA ASN A 51 -1.35 -3.26 11.38
C ASN A 51 0.12 -2.94 11.69
N ALA A 52 1.03 -3.85 11.35
CA ALA A 52 2.47 -3.67 11.45
C ALA A 52 3.19 -4.40 10.32
N LYS A 53 4.31 -3.85 9.88
CA LYS A 53 5.22 -4.46 8.91
C LYS A 53 6.59 -4.60 9.56
N VAL A 54 7.13 -5.82 9.55
CA VAL A 54 8.53 -6.05 9.92
C VAL A 54 9.39 -5.56 8.77
N VAL A 55 10.34 -4.68 9.07
CA VAL A 55 11.33 -4.19 8.11
C VAL A 55 12.67 -4.79 8.48
N LEU A 56 13.29 -5.49 7.53
CA LEU A 56 14.63 -6.03 7.73
C LEU A 56 15.69 -5.00 7.39
N ARG A 57 16.83 -5.04 8.10
CA ARG A 57 17.93 -4.08 7.88
C ARG A 57 18.46 -4.10 6.44
N ASN A 58 18.38 -5.24 5.76
CA ASN A 58 18.85 -5.40 4.38
C ASN A 58 17.87 -4.82 3.34
N GLU A 59 16.63 -4.53 3.72
CA GLU A 59 15.64 -3.85 2.87
C GLU A 59 15.82 -2.32 2.89
N ILE A 60 16.70 -1.83 3.77
CA ILE A 60 16.97 -0.42 3.97
C ILE A 60 18.21 -0.03 3.16
N GLN A 61 18.01 0.83 2.17
CA GLN A 61 19.12 1.44 1.45
C GLN A 61 19.78 2.51 2.30
N VAL A 62 21.07 2.33 2.60
CA VAL A 62 21.90 3.37 3.24
C VAL A 62 22.27 4.40 2.19
N LEU A 63 22.01 5.67 2.48
CA LEU A 63 22.36 6.77 1.58
C LEU A 63 23.71 7.34 2.03
N SER A 64 24.56 7.66 1.06
CA SER A 64 25.83 8.33 1.30
C SER A 64 25.76 9.72 0.68
N GLU A 65 25.98 10.73 1.50
CA GLU A 65 25.91 12.14 1.11
C GLU A 65 27.28 12.80 1.29
N ASP A 66 27.49 13.91 0.57
CA ASP A 66 28.68 14.75 0.68
C ASP A 66 29.99 13.95 0.46
N ASN A 67 30.11 13.29 -0.70
CA ASN A 67 31.23 12.43 -1.06
C ASN A 67 31.54 11.34 -0.02
N GLY A 68 30.49 10.84 0.67
CA GLY A 68 30.61 9.80 1.69
C GLY A 68 30.99 10.32 3.08
N ARG A 69 31.06 11.65 3.31
CA ARG A 69 31.27 12.21 4.65
C ARG A 69 30.08 12.01 5.57
N TYR A 70 28.89 11.76 5.03
CA TYR A 70 27.72 11.41 5.82
C TYR A 70 27.11 10.11 5.32
N LYS A 71 26.73 9.24 6.26
CA LYS A 71 25.88 8.09 6.01
C LYS A 71 24.54 8.29 6.69
N VAL A 72 23.47 8.17 5.90
CA VAL A 72 22.09 8.25 6.36
C VAL A 72 21.54 6.84 6.43
N PHE A 73 21.06 6.45 7.61
CA PHE A 73 20.42 5.17 7.85
C PHE A 73 18.94 5.39 8.11
N PRO A 74 18.06 5.24 7.09
CA PRO A 74 16.63 5.26 7.31
C PRO A 74 16.22 4.19 8.33
N SER A 75 15.25 4.48 9.18
CA SER A 75 14.70 3.48 10.11
C SER A 75 13.72 2.50 9.43
N PHE A 76 13.23 2.87 8.24
CA PHE A 76 12.28 2.10 7.42
C PHE A 76 12.38 2.54 5.95
N PRO A 77 11.88 1.75 4.99
CA PRO A 77 11.92 2.09 3.56
C PRO A 77 11.06 3.32 3.25
N PHE A 78 11.28 3.91 2.09
CA PHE A 78 10.44 5.00 1.62
C PHE A 78 9.03 4.51 1.31
N GLU A 79 8.03 5.22 1.80
CA GLU A 79 6.60 5.00 1.56
C GLU A 79 5.95 6.36 1.34
N GLU A 80 5.26 6.55 0.21
CA GLU A 80 4.74 7.84 -0.23
C GLU A 80 3.66 8.41 0.73
N GLU A 81 2.81 7.53 1.27
CA GLU A 81 1.74 7.92 2.20
C GLU A 81 2.26 8.22 3.63
N ARG A 82 3.51 7.86 3.93
CA ARG A 82 4.07 8.03 5.27
C ARG A 82 4.47 9.49 5.49
N ARG A 83 3.69 10.17 6.34
CA ARG A 83 3.83 11.62 6.63
C ARG A 83 5.09 12.02 7.40
N PHE A 84 5.92 11.06 7.80
CA PHE A 84 7.16 11.34 8.53
C PHE A 84 8.28 10.41 8.09
N LYS A 85 9.52 10.88 8.28
CA LYS A 85 10.73 10.11 8.03
C LYS A 85 11.56 10.08 9.31
N LYS A 86 12.14 8.93 9.62
CA LYS A 86 13.11 8.77 10.71
C LYS A 86 14.38 8.17 10.15
N PHE A 87 15.52 8.78 10.45
CA PHE A 87 16.83 8.30 10.03
C PHE A 87 17.87 8.67 11.08
N THR A 88 18.95 7.89 11.12
CA THR A 88 20.15 8.21 11.90
C THR A 88 21.21 8.75 10.95
N LEU A 89 21.81 9.88 11.29
CA LEU A 89 22.94 10.46 10.57
C LEU A 89 24.26 10.08 11.26
N LEU A 90 25.19 9.51 10.50
CA LEU A 90 26.55 9.26 10.93
C LEU A 90 27.50 10.12 10.10
N LYS A 91 28.18 11.08 10.76
CA LYS A 91 29.25 11.88 10.16
C LYS A 91 30.56 11.12 10.26
N LEU A 92 31.15 10.79 9.11
CA LEU A 92 32.47 10.21 9.01
C LEU A 92 33.51 11.33 9.02
N ILE A 93 34.15 11.50 10.17
CA ILE A 93 35.32 12.37 10.31
C ILE A 93 36.52 11.60 9.75
N LYS A 94 37.14 12.07 8.68
CA LYS A 94 38.48 11.59 8.31
C LYS A 94 39.42 12.00 9.44
N GLN A 95 39.98 11.05 10.18
CA GLN A 95 41.15 11.33 11.02
C GLN A 95 42.24 11.83 10.08
N GLY A 96 42.71 13.06 10.32
CA GLY A 96 43.81 13.63 9.57
C GLY A 96 45.08 12.79 9.78
N TYR A 97 45.78 12.54 8.70
CA TYR A 97 47.22 12.31 8.66
C TYR A 97 47.83 13.48 7.89
#